data_AF-A0A8J8W8K2-F1
#
_entry.id   AF-A0A8J8W8K2-F1
#
_cell.length_a   1.000
_cell.length_b   1.000
_cell.length_c   1.000
_cell.angle_alpha   90.00
_cell.angle_beta   90.00
_cell.angle_gamma   90.00
#
_symmetry.space_group_name_H-M   'P 1'
#
loop_
_entity.id
_entity.type
_entity.pdbx_description
1 polymer ?
#
loop_
_entity_poly.entity_id
_entity_poly.type
_entity_poly.pdbx_seq_one_letter_code
_entity_poly.pdbx_strand_id
1 'polypeptide(L)'
;MVHEVATQHICLTIFNHLEHGNITIRNLVTLSGQPYAKIPTLRILSTDEIAKICIAPGQSKVLSFCGAGALGVGVEGMLDLCLEDENENEDEVESKSDSESDSDSESRITTLYWNGPWERRGNQFHAASTDRMKYSVVTSLPPDEGVLGYVSVEVGEVTAR
;
A
#
# COMPACT_ATOMS: atom_id res chain seq x y z
N MET A 1 30.60 -21.60 -1.23
CA MET A 1 29.79 -20.61 -1.93
C MET A 1 29.01 -19.84 -0.89
N VAL A 2 29.28 -18.54 -0.73
CA VAL A 2 28.45 -17.68 0.10
C VAL A 2 27.18 -17.48 -0.70
N HIS A 3 26.08 -18.15 -0.31
CA HIS A 3 24.78 -17.79 -0.86
C HIS A 3 24.56 -16.33 -0.47
N GLU A 4 24.58 -15.44 -1.45
CA GLU A 4 24.11 -14.07 -1.26
C GLU A 4 22.68 -14.20 -0.76
N VAL A 5 22.47 -13.92 0.54
CA VAL A 5 21.19 -14.19 1.17
C VAL A 5 20.26 -13.07 0.76
N ALA A 6 19.60 -13.25 -0.39
CA ALA A 6 18.63 -12.29 -0.90
C ALA A 6 17.60 -11.98 0.21
N THR A 7 17.40 -10.71 0.54
CA THR A 7 16.39 -10.36 1.52
C THR A 7 15.00 -10.64 0.93
N GLN A 8 14.10 -11.15 1.76
CA GLN A 8 12.70 -11.22 1.41
C GLN A 8 12.18 -9.78 1.24
N HIS A 9 11.49 -9.50 0.15
CA HIS A 9 11.07 -8.14 -0.20
C HIS A 9 9.85 -8.14 -1.10
N ILE A 10 9.10 -7.04 -1.05
CA ILE A 10 7.99 -6.75 -1.94
C ILE A 10 8.10 -5.32 -2.50
N CYS A 11 7.79 -5.17 -3.78
CA CYS A 11 7.68 -3.90 -4.48
C CYS A 11 6.24 -3.77 -5.01
N LEU A 12 5.42 -2.97 -4.32
CA LEU A 12 4.05 -2.66 -4.71
C LEU A 12 4.07 -1.53 -5.72
N THR A 13 3.63 -1.78 -6.95
CA THR A 13 3.37 -0.72 -7.94
C THR A 13 1.88 -0.47 -7.98
N ILE A 14 1.46 0.68 -7.45
CA ILE A 14 0.05 1.08 -7.36
C ILE A 14 -0.24 2.03 -8.51
N PHE A 15 -1.21 1.68 -9.35
CA PHE A 15 -1.69 2.47 -10.48
C PHE A 15 -3.05 3.07 -10.14
N ASN A 16 -3.18 4.39 -10.31
CA ASN A 16 -4.44 5.09 -10.20
C ASN A 16 -5.04 5.25 -11.61
N HIS A 17 -6.06 4.44 -11.92
CA HIS A 17 -6.86 4.51 -13.15
C HIS A 17 -8.22 5.17 -12.93
N LEU A 18 -8.46 5.81 -11.78
CA LEU A 18 -9.65 6.62 -11.56
C LEU A 18 -9.66 7.81 -12.52
N GLU A 19 -10.84 8.27 -12.95
CA GLU A 19 -10.95 9.48 -13.77
C GLU A 19 -10.62 10.73 -12.94
N HIS A 20 -11.01 10.70 -11.67
CA HIS A 20 -10.86 11.78 -10.70
C HIS A 20 -10.41 11.25 -9.33
N GLY A 21 -9.81 12.13 -8.53
CA GLY A 21 -9.39 11.85 -7.17
C GLY A 21 -8.01 11.20 -7.05
N ASN A 22 -7.26 11.66 -6.06
CA ASN A 22 -5.94 11.14 -5.76
C ASN A 22 -6.05 9.94 -4.83
N ILE A 23 -5.17 8.95 -5.00
CA ILE A 23 -5.02 7.86 -4.02
C ILE A 23 -3.94 8.25 -3.01
N THR A 24 -4.28 8.17 -1.74
CA THR A 24 -3.36 8.35 -0.60
C THR A 24 -3.14 7.02 0.13
N ILE A 25 -2.00 6.93 0.83
CA ILE A 25 -1.65 5.76 1.64
C ILE A 25 -1.93 6.07 3.11
N ARG A 26 -2.78 5.27 3.75
CA ARG A 26 -3.12 5.39 5.17
C ARG A 26 -2.88 4.08 5.91
N ASN A 27 -2.88 4.15 7.24
CA ASN A 27 -2.86 2.98 8.14
C ASN A 27 -1.76 1.96 7.83
N LEU A 28 -0.56 2.44 7.47
CA LEU A 28 0.58 1.56 7.25
C LEU A 28 0.97 0.87 8.58
N VAL A 29 0.91 -0.46 8.58
CA VAL A 29 1.40 -1.30 9.67
C VAL A 29 2.45 -2.26 9.11
N THR A 30 3.66 -2.21 9.66
CA THR A 30 4.72 -3.19 9.37
C THR A 30 4.89 -4.11 10.57
N LEU A 31 4.51 -5.38 10.41
CA LEU A 31 4.74 -6.42 11.42
C LEU A 31 6.18 -6.94 11.36
N SER A 32 6.73 -7.04 10.14
CA SER A 32 8.14 -7.33 9.91
C SER A 32 8.68 -6.66 8.66
N GLY A 33 9.98 -6.36 8.67
CA GLY A 33 10.64 -5.59 7.61
C GLY A 33 10.41 -4.08 7.73
N GLN A 34 10.93 -3.34 6.76
CA GLN A 34 10.89 -1.87 6.74
C GLN A 34 10.65 -1.33 5.34
N PRO A 35 9.90 -0.22 5.20
CA PRO A 35 9.79 0.48 3.93
C PRO A 35 11.13 1.11 3.55
N TYR A 36 11.44 1.09 2.25
CA TYR A 36 12.66 1.69 1.73
C TYR A 36 12.44 2.29 0.35
N ALA A 37 13.30 3.25 0.00
CA ALA A 37 13.47 3.76 -1.35
C ALA A 37 14.87 3.41 -1.86
N LYS A 38 14.98 3.23 -3.18
CA LYS A 38 16.25 2.98 -3.86
C LYS A 38 16.62 4.17 -4.75
N ILE A 39 16.92 5.33 -4.17
CA ILE A 39 17.35 6.52 -4.94
C ILE A 39 18.23 7.45 -4.07
N PRO A 40 19.46 7.80 -4.50
CA PRO A 40 20.40 7.03 -5.33
C PRO A 40 21.02 5.84 -4.56
N THR A 41 20.83 5.81 -3.24
CA THR A 41 21.22 4.73 -2.32
C THR A 41 19.99 4.16 -1.64
N LEU A 42 20.13 2.98 -1.01
CA LEU A 42 19.05 2.41 -0.21
C LEU A 42 18.85 3.30 1.02
N ARG A 43 17.63 3.80 1.20
CA ARG A 43 17.23 4.62 2.34
C ARG A 43 15.95 4.06 2.94
N ILE A 44 15.96 3.82 4.24
CA ILE A 44 14.75 3.47 5.00
C ILE A 44 13.83 4.70 5.04
N LEU A 45 12.55 4.48 4.78
CA LEU A 45 11.52 5.51 4.83
C LEU A 45 10.83 5.50 6.20
N SER A 46 10.41 6.66 6.69
CA SER A 46 9.50 6.70 7.84
C SER A 46 8.05 6.44 7.41
N THR A 47 7.19 6.11 8.37
CA THR A 47 5.73 6.04 8.15
C THR A 47 5.16 7.36 7.64
N ASP A 48 5.65 8.49 8.15
CA ASP A 48 5.21 9.83 7.75
C ASP A 48 5.57 10.15 6.29
N GLU A 49 6.72 9.65 5.81
CA GLU A 49 7.11 9.79 4.41
C GLU A 49 6.20 8.96 3.50
N ILE A 50 5.79 7.77 3.95
CA ILE A 50 4.82 6.94 3.21
C ILE A 50 3.42 7.57 3.24
N ALA A 51 2.98 8.13 4.36
CA ALA A 51 1.67 8.77 4.49
C ALA A 51 1.51 10.00 3.59
N LYS A 52 2.62 10.66 3.22
CA LYS A 52 2.64 11.79 2.27
C LYS A 52 2.57 11.36 0.80
N ILE A 53 2.52 10.07 0.52
CA ILE A 53 2.43 9.58 -0.85
C ILE A 53 1.02 9.80 -1.38
N CYS A 54 0.96 10.55 -2.46
CA CYS A 54 -0.23 10.84 -3.23
C CYS A 54 -0.01 10.37 -4.68
N ILE A 55 -0.99 9.66 -5.23
CA ILE A 55 -0.97 9.08 -6.58
C ILE A 55 -2.10 9.72 -7.38
N ALA A 56 -1.75 10.70 -8.22
CA ALA A 56 -2.73 11.40 -9.05
C ALA A 56 -3.34 10.47 -10.13
N PRO A 57 -4.53 10.81 -10.67
CA PRO A 57 -5.13 10.10 -11.79
C PRO A 57 -4.17 9.88 -12.96
N GLY A 58 -4.14 8.66 -13.48
CA GLY A 58 -3.25 8.24 -14.57
C GLY A 58 -1.78 8.02 -14.16
N GLN A 59 -1.43 8.20 -12.88
CA GLN A 59 -0.08 7.99 -12.38
C GLN A 59 0.08 6.67 -11.61
N SER A 60 1.33 6.33 -11.30
CA SER A 60 1.69 5.20 -10.47
C SER A 60 2.80 5.52 -9.48
N LYS A 61 2.81 4.84 -8.34
CA LYS A 61 3.91 4.88 -7.37
C LYS A 61 4.37 3.49 -6.96
N VAL A 62 5.66 3.38 -6.69
CA VAL A 62 6.29 2.16 -6.17
C VAL A 62 6.56 2.33 -4.69
N LEU A 63 6.02 1.42 -3.88
CA LEU A 63 6.34 1.26 -2.46
C LEU A 63 7.16 -0.02 -2.31
N SER A 64 8.29 0.05 -1.62
CA SER A 64 9.15 -1.13 -1.43
C SER A 64 9.34 -1.42 0.04
N PHE A 65 9.27 -2.70 0.41
CA PHE A 65 9.47 -3.20 1.76
C PHE A 65 10.44 -4.36 1.74
N CYS A 66 11.36 -4.43 2.70
CA CYS A 66 12.29 -5.55 2.81
C CYS A 66 12.43 -6.03 4.26
N GLY A 67 12.60 -7.34 4.40
CA GLY A 67 13.02 -7.99 5.63
C GLY A 67 14.50 -7.79 5.93
N ALA A 68 14.95 -8.35 7.05
CA ALA A 68 16.33 -8.27 7.49
C ALA A 68 17.04 -9.62 7.30
N GLY A 69 17.81 -9.75 6.21
CA GLY A 69 18.43 -11.03 5.85
C GLY A 69 19.47 -11.52 6.84
N ALA A 70 20.22 -10.61 7.46
CA ALA A 70 21.17 -10.95 8.52
C ALA A 70 20.49 -11.51 9.79
N LEU A 71 19.19 -11.27 9.96
CA LEU A 71 18.41 -11.68 11.12
C LEU A 71 17.42 -12.82 10.81
N GLY A 72 17.38 -13.27 9.56
CA GLY A 72 16.41 -14.28 9.13
C GLY A 72 14.95 -13.79 9.23
N VAL A 73 14.70 -12.51 8.97
CA VAL A 73 13.37 -11.90 9.09
C VAL A 73 12.76 -11.70 7.70
N GLY A 74 11.51 -12.14 7.53
CA GLY A 74 10.69 -11.93 6.36
C GLY A 74 10.18 -10.48 6.23
N VAL A 75 9.11 -10.30 5.45
CA VAL A 75 8.41 -9.02 5.31
C VAL A 75 6.91 -9.23 5.44
N GLU A 76 6.27 -8.50 6.34
CA GLU A 76 4.84 -8.62 6.60
C GLU A 76 4.27 -7.27 6.97
N GLY A 77 3.13 -6.93 6.39
CA GLY A 77 2.47 -5.68 6.69
C GLY A 77 1.15 -5.52 5.95
N MET A 78 0.53 -4.38 6.21
CA MET A 78 -0.68 -3.94 5.54
C MET A 78 -0.71 -2.42 5.42
N LEU A 79 -1.50 -1.93 4.48
CA LEU A 79 -1.85 -0.52 4.33
C LEU A 79 -3.22 -0.36 3.71
N ASP A 80 -3.82 0.81 3.89
CA ASP A 80 -5.05 1.21 3.22
C ASP A 80 -4.74 2.13 2.04
N LEU A 81 -5.43 1.90 0.92
CA LEU A 81 -5.55 2.88 -0.16
C LEU A 81 -6.85 3.66 0.07
N CYS A 82 -6.77 4.98 0.13
CA CYS A 82 -7.90 5.87 0.33
C CYS A 82 -7.97 6.91 -0.79
N LEU A 83 -9.18 7.33 -1.14
CA LEU A 83 -9.40 8.51 -1.96
C LEU A 83 -9.14 9.76 -1.12
N GLU A 84 -8.42 10.74 -1.66
CA GLU A 84 -8.28 12.05 -1.01
C GLU A 84 -9.61 12.81 -1.09
N ASP A 85 -10.16 13.20 0.06
CA ASP A 85 -11.36 14.02 0.12
C ASP A 85 -11.00 15.48 -0.23
N GLU A 86 -11.66 16.06 -1.24
CA GLU A 86 -11.42 17.45 -1.69
C GLU A 86 -11.80 18.52 -0.64
N ASN A 87 -12.25 18.13 0.56
CA ASN A 87 -12.88 19.00 1.55
C ASN A 87 -11.96 19.53 2.66
N GLU A 88 -10.64 19.31 2.63
CA GLU A 88 -9.71 19.92 3.61
C GLU A 88 -9.25 21.34 3.24
N ASN A 89 -10.01 22.07 2.41
CA ASN A 89 -9.90 23.53 2.31
C ASN A 89 -11.07 24.19 3.04
N GLU A 90 -11.00 24.22 4.37
CA GLU A 90 -11.80 25.15 5.15
C GLU A 90 -10.86 26.15 5.84
N ASP A 91 -10.79 27.33 5.24
CA ASP A 91 -10.72 28.56 6.01
C ASP A 91 -11.71 28.47 7.18
N GLU A 92 -11.20 28.69 8.38
CA GLU A 92 -11.91 28.72 9.65
C GLU A 92 -13.31 29.37 9.56
N VAL A 93 -14.39 28.64 9.85
CA VAL A 93 -15.50 29.16 10.68
C VAL A 93 -16.17 27.99 11.43
N GLU A 94 -16.12 28.09 12.76
CA GLU A 94 -16.73 27.20 13.74
C GLU A 94 -18.20 26.84 13.46
N SER A 95 -18.54 25.55 13.62
CA SER A 95 -19.82 25.08 14.16
C SER A 95 -19.69 23.64 14.65
N LYS A 96 -19.51 23.47 15.97
CA LYS A 96 -19.50 22.18 16.65
C LYS A 96 -20.86 21.48 16.50
N SER A 97 -20.87 20.30 15.91
CA SER A 97 -21.82 19.24 16.25
C SER A 97 -21.02 17.96 16.53
N ASP A 98 -21.02 17.56 17.79
CA ASP A 98 -20.35 16.37 18.29
C ASP A 98 -21.01 15.11 17.71
N SER A 99 -20.50 14.67 16.58
CA SER A 99 -20.60 13.29 16.12
C SER A 99 -19.19 12.85 15.73
N GLU A 100 -18.51 12.18 16.65
CA GLU A 100 -17.33 11.35 16.36
C GLU A 100 -17.79 10.20 15.46
N SER A 101 -18.06 10.49 14.18
CA SER A 101 -18.28 9.48 13.16
C SER A 101 -16.91 9.05 12.63
N ASP A 102 -16.61 7.76 12.73
CA ASP A 102 -15.48 7.07 12.10
C ASP A 102 -15.44 7.33 10.57
N SER A 103 -15.01 8.53 10.16
CA SER A 103 -14.94 8.97 8.76
C SER A 103 -13.82 8.29 7.97
N ASP A 104 -12.89 7.60 8.66
CA ASP A 104 -11.82 6.82 8.01
C ASP A 104 -12.33 5.65 7.17
N SER A 105 -13.60 5.26 7.33
CA SER A 105 -14.22 4.20 6.54
C SER A 105 -14.80 4.66 5.21
N GLU A 106 -15.13 5.95 5.05
CA GLU A 106 -15.93 6.42 3.92
C GLU A 106 -15.08 6.65 2.65
N SER A 107 -13.81 7.01 2.81
CA SER A 107 -12.88 7.24 1.69
C SER A 107 -11.98 6.04 1.36
N ARG A 108 -12.06 4.94 2.12
CA ARG A 108 -11.20 3.77 1.90
C ARG A 108 -11.62 3.00 0.63
N ILE A 109 -10.65 2.81 -0.26
CA ILE A 109 -10.79 2.03 -1.48
C ILE A 109 -10.59 0.55 -1.20
N THR A 110 -9.46 0.18 -0.56
CA THR A 110 -9.11 -1.22 -0.27
C THR A 110 -8.01 -1.28 0.79
N THR A 111 -7.94 -2.40 1.51
CA THR A 111 -6.78 -2.76 2.33
C THR A 111 -5.89 -3.73 1.55
N LEU A 112 -4.58 -3.50 1.54
CA LEU A 112 -3.58 -4.41 1.00
C LEU A 112 -2.86 -5.10 2.15
N TYR A 113 -2.72 -6.42 2.08
CA TYR A 113 -1.93 -7.21 3.02
C TYR A 113 -0.88 -8.03 2.26
N TRP A 114 0.31 -8.15 2.83
CA TRP A 114 1.36 -9.03 2.33
C TRP A 114 2.04 -9.78 3.46
N ASN A 115 2.48 -11.01 3.15
CA ASN A 115 3.33 -11.81 4.01
C ASN A 115 4.31 -12.62 3.15
N GLY A 116 5.59 -12.30 3.29
CA GLY A 116 6.68 -13.06 2.73
C GLY A 116 7.51 -13.60 3.88
N PRO A 117 7.38 -14.89 4.24
CA PRO A 117 8.21 -15.50 5.26
C PRO A 117 9.69 -15.53 4.86
N TRP A 118 10.57 -15.66 5.84
CA TRP A 118 12.01 -15.78 5.61
C TRP A 118 12.38 -17.04 4.84
N GLU A 119 11.65 -18.13 5.09
CA GLU A 119 11.78 -19.42 4.43
C GLU A 119 11.43 -19.34 2.94
N ARG A 120 10.86 -18.22 2.49
CA ARG A 120 10.49 -17.95 1.09
C ARG A 120 9.54 -19.01 0.53
N ARG A 121 8.58 -19.42 1.35
CA ARG A 121 7.53 -20.39 1.00
C ARG A 121 6.21 -19.91 1.58
N GLY A 122 5.13 -20.15 0.84
CA GLY A 122 3.79 -19.74 1.27
C GLY A 122 3.65 -18.23 1.30
N ASN A 123 4.22 -17.54 0.31
CA ASN A 123 4.03 -16.11 0.13
C ASN A 123 2.53 -15.80 -0.03
N GLN A 124 2.08 -14.69 0.57
CA GLN A 124 0.69 -14.26 0.53
C GLN A 124 0.60 -12.78 0.13
N PHE A 125 -0.40 -12.48 -0.68
CA PHE A 125 -0.81 -11.12 -1.01
C PHE A 125 -2.32 -11.07 -1.20
N HIS A 126 -2.97 -10.12 -0.53
CA HIS A 126 -4.42 -9.98 -0.55
C HIS A 126 -4.83 -8.52 -0.65
N ALA A 127 -5.80 -8.24 -1.52
CA ALA A 127 -6.62 -7.03 -1.45
C ALA A 127 -7.96 -7.40 -0.80
N ALA A 128 -8.34 -6.68 0.26
CA ALA A 128 -9.54 -6.93 1.05
C ALA A 128 -10.31 -5.62 1.30
N SER A 129 -11.55 -5.76 1.80
CA SER A 129 -12.40 -4.63 2.21
C SER A 129 -12.65 -3.60 1.10
N THR A 130 -12.61 -4.03 -0.17
CA THR A 130 -12.88 -3.17 -1.31
C THR A 130 -14.36 -2.83 -1.42
N ASP A 131 -14.71 -1.54 -1.55
CA ASP A 131 -16.06 -1.14 -1.96
C ASP A 131 -16.26 -1.46 -3.45
N ARG A 132 -16.67 -2.71 -3.71
CA ARG A 132 -16.87 -3.25 -5.06
C ARG A 132 -18.04 -2.62 -5.81
N MET A 133 -18.81 -1.74 -5.19
CA MET A 133 -19.84 -0.98 -5.90
C MET A 133 -19.26 0.28 -6.56
N LYS A 134 -18.15 0.80 -6.03
CA LYS A 134 -17.50 2.02 -6.53
C LYS A 134 -16.20 1.72 -7.27
N TYR A 135 -15.40 0.81 -6.72
CA TYR A 135 -14.02 0.59 -7.17
C TYR A 135 -13.77 -0.86 -7.64
N SER A 136 -12.94 -0.97 -8.67
CA SER A 136 -12.35 -2.22 -9.15
C SER A 136 -10.88 -2.22 -8.75
N VAL A 137 -10.46 -3.28 -8.04
CA VAL A 137 -9.06 -3.47 -7.65
C VAL A 137 -8.57 -4.79 -8.23
N VAL A 138 -7.58 -4.71 -9.11
CA VAL A 138 -6.95 -5.86 -9.76
C VAL A 138 -5.51 -5.95 -9.28
N THR A 139 -5.08 -7.15 -8.89
CA THR A 139 -3.73 -7.37 -8.35
C THR A 139 -3.03 -8.51 -9.05
N SER A 140 -1.74 -8.37 -9.35
CA SER A 140 -0.92 -9.52 -9.76
C SER A 140 -0.65 -10.44 -8.57
N LEU A 141 -0.56 -11.75 -8.82
CA LEU A 141 -0.20 -12.71 -7.78
C LEU A 141 1.33 -12.82 -7.66
N PRO A 142 1.90 -12.72 -6.45
CA PRO A 142 3.30 -13.06 -6.23
C PRO A 142 3.51 -14.58 -6.42
N PRO A 143 4.77 -15.04 -6.61
CA PRO A 143 5.07 -16.47 -6.63
C PRO A 143 4.89 -17.10 -5.25
N ASP A 144 4.42 -18.35 -5.20
CA ASP A 144 4.23 -19.10 -3.94
C ASP A 144 5.55 -19.37 -3.20
N GLU A 145 6.66 -19.50 -3.94
CA GLU A 145 8.01 -19.71 -3.42
C GLU A 145 8.98 -18.64 -3.93
N GLY A 146 10.04 -18.40 -3.18
CA GLY A 146 11.01 -17.34 -3.46
C GLY A 146 10.64 -16.03 -2.79
N VAL A 147 11.20 -14.93 -3.30
CA VAL A 147 10.86 -13.59 -2.80
C VAL A 147 9.47 -13.18 -3.30
N LEU A 148 8.73 -12.38 -2.52
CA LEU A 148 7.44 -11.81 -2.95
C LEU A 148 7.60 -11.02 -4.26
N GLY A 149 8.69 -10.26 -4.38
CA GLY A 149 9.07 -9.61 -5.63
C GLY A 149 8.16 -8.44 -5.98
N TYR A 150 7.74 -8.36 -7.23
CA TYR A 150 6.94 -7.25 -7.74
C TYR A 150 5.46 -7.61 -7.77
N VAL A 151 4.63 -6.74 -7.22
CA VAL A 151 3.17 -6.86 -7.25
C VAL A 151 2.59 -5.57 -7.83
N SER A 152 1.78 -5.68 -8.89
CA SER A 152 0.97 -4.57 -9.37
C SER A 152 -0.38 -4.55 -8.67
N VAL A 153 -0.86 -3.34 -8.38
CA VAL A 153 -2.19 -3.04 -7.85
C VAL A 153 -2.79 -1.97 -8.75
N GLU A 154 -3.82 -2.33 -9.48
CA GLU A 154 -4.53 -1.45 -10.41
C GLU A 154 -5.87 -1.08 -9.78
N VAL A 155 -6.08 0.22 -9.56
CA VAL A 155 -7.30 0.77 -8.96
C VAL A 155 -8.06 1.55 -10.04
N GLY A 156 -9.31 1.21 -10.29
CA GLY A 156 -10.18 1.92 -11.23
C GLY A 156 -11.62 1.96 -10.75
N GLU A 157 -12.49 2.60 -11.52
CA GLU A 157 -13.93 2.66 -11.23
C GLU A 157 -14.67 1.42 -11.74
N VAL A 158 -15.76 1.07 -11.08
CA VAL A 158 -16.70 0.06 -11.61
C VAL A 158 -17.59 0.75 -12.64
N THR A 159 -17.26 0.62 -13.93
CA THR A 159 -18.19 1.05 -14.99
C THR A 159 -19.46 0.19 -14.91
N ALA A 160 -20.60 0.82 -14.60
CA ALA A 160 -21.91 0.20 -14.77
C ALA A 160 -22.06 -0.20 -16.24
N ARG A 161 -22.22 -1.51 -16.48
CA ARG A 161 -22.50 -2.06 -17.81
C ARG A 161 -23.94 -1.82 -18.24
#